data_AF-A0A8J1TS95-F1
#
_entry.id   AF-A0A8J1TS95-F1
#
_cell.length_a   1.000
_cell.length_b   1.000
_cell.length_c   1.000
_cell.angle_alpha   90.00
_cell.angle_beta   90.00
_cell.angle_gamma   90.00
#
_symmetry.space_group_name_H-M   'P 1'
#
loop_
_entity.id
_entity.type
_entity.pdbx_description
1 polymer ?
#
loop_
_entity_poly.entity_id
_entity_poly.type
_entity_poly.pdbx_seq_one_letter_code
_entity_poly.pdbx_strand_id
1 'polypeptide(L)'
;MAYKTQKDLNRLLENQIQTIQRNAKIREDEIKKELAEVKQDNDRQQKLIGQNLSLTPTAKIEATMQHEITRLTTENLDLRENSDKQNETIKKLKKALKIYAKRLKSAEGPDIVAELEQLERQESVDSSAVKLKKEREFVGMFEYRKEDETLLIRNLILELKPKNALSCLPGLPAYIMFMCIRHTDYINDDEKVRSLLTNTINGIKKVVKKHHDDPERVTMWLANGCRLLHNLKQYSGEKSFQNENTVKQNEHCLRNFDLSEYRQIMSDIAVWIYQALIKTMQEKIQPMIVAAILEHEAIAGLSSSKPSGLRQRSSSNARELDDKVQSYNLDSLLKSLSSYYKVLLAHAVDPELIKQIFKQLFYFICGGALNNLLLRKEMCHWSKGMQIRYNLSHLEEWLRDNKLQESGAMASLDPITQASHLLQARKT
;
A
#
# COMPACT_ATOMS: atom_id res chain seq x y z
N MET A 1 -6.12 -41.26 -98.05
CA MET A 1 -5.55 -40.79 -96.77
C MET A 1 -5.95 -39.34 -96.44
N ALA A 2 -5.90 -38.39 -97.38
CA ALA A 2 -6.20 -36.96 -97.14
C ALA A 2 -7.58 -36.65 -96.49
N TYR A 3 -8.64 -37.38 -96.86
CA TYR A 3 -9.99 -37.13 -96.33
C TYR A 3 -10.16 -37.52 -94.85
N LYS A 4 -9.42 -38.55 -94.40
CA LYS A 4 -9.47 -39.02 -93.01
C LYS A 4 -8.72 -38.06 -92.08
N THR A 5 -7.54 -37.60 -92.50
CA THR A 5 -6.78 -36.56 -91.80
C THR A 5 -7.55 -35.24 -91.75
N GLN A 6 -8.25 -34.84 -92.80
CA GLN A 6 -9.08 -33.63 -92.79
C GLN A 6 -10.28 -33.74 -91.83
N LYS A 7 -10.91 -34.92 -91.74
CA LYS A 7 -12.00 -35.18 -90.78
C LYS A 7 -11.50 -35.16 -89.33
N ASP A 8 -10.33 -35.73 -89.07
CA ASP A 8 -9.71 -35.73 -87.73
C ASP A 8 -9.26 -34.32 -87.32
N LEU A 9 -8.74 -33.52 -88.27
CA LEU A 9 -8.37 -32.12 -88.04
C LEU A 9 -9.60 -31.24 -87.75
N ASN A 10 -10.69 -31.42 -88.50
CA ASN A 10 -11.95 -30.72 -88.25
C ASN A 10 -12.53 -31.07 -86.88
N ARG A 11 -12.47 -32.34 -86.47
CA ARG A 11 -12.92 -32.77 -85.14
C ARG A 11 -12.05 -32.20 -84.01
N LEU A 12 -10.73 -32.06 -84.24
CA LEU A 12 -9.83 -31.42 -83.30
C LEU A 12 -10.13 -29.92 -83.18
N LEU A 13 -10.37 -29.24 -84.30
CA LEU A 13 -10.76 -27.83 -84.34
C LEU A 13 -12.11 -27.59 -83.67
N GLU A 14 -13.12 -28.44 -83.90
CA GLU A 14 -14.41 -28.39 -83.20
C GLU A 14 -14.24 -28.54 -81.68
N ASN A 15 -13.41 -29.49 -81.23
CA ASN A 15 -13.12 -29.68 -79.81
C ASN A 15 -12.38 -28.48 -79.20
N GLN A 16 -11.44 -27.88 -79.93
CA GLN A 16 -10.73 -26.68 -79.48
C GLN A 16 -11.69 -25.47 -79.39
N ILE A 17 -12.55 -25.27 -80.39
CA ILE A 17 -13.56 -24.21 -80.39
C ILE A 17 -14.53 -24.39 -79.22
N GLN A 18 -15.02 -25.61 -78.96
CA GLN A 18 -15.89 -25.88 -77.82
C GLN A 18 -15.19 -25.63 -76.48
N THR A 19 -13.90 -25.94 -76.37
CA THR A 19 -13.12 -25.70 -75.15
C THR A 19 -12.91 -24.21 -74.92
N ILE A 20 -12.58 -23.45 -75.96
CA ILE A 20 -12.45 -21.99 -75.90
C ILE A 20 -13.79 -21.35 -75.54
N GLN A 21 -14.90 -21.81 -76.11
CA GLN A 21 -16.24 -21.32 -75.78
C GLN A 21 -16.62 -21.60 -74.32
N ARG A 22 -16.32 -22.79 -73.78
CA ARG A 22 -16.53 -23.07 -72.35
C ARG A 22 -15.68 -22.18 -71.45
N ASN A 23 -14.40 -22.02 -71.77
CA ASN A 23 -13.50 -21.18 -70.98
C ASN A 23 -13.88 -19.70 -71.03
N ALA A 24 -14.34 -19.22 -72.18
CA ALA A 24 -14.85 -17.86 -72.33
C ALA A 24 -16.11 -17.65 -71.47
N LYS A 25 -17.02 -18.62 -71.46
CA LYS A 25 -18.23 -18.57 -70.63
C LYS A 25 -17.92 -18.58 -69.13
N ILE A 26 -16.97 -19.40 -68.69
CA ILE A 26 -16.51 -19.43 -67.30
C ILE A 26 -15.94 -18.07 -66.89
N ARG A 27 -15.06 -17.48 -67.73
CA ARG A 27 -14.52 -16.14 -67.46
C ARG A 27 -15.60 -15.05 -67.46
N GLU A 28 -16.60 -15.17 -68.33
CA GLU A 28 -17.71 -14.23 -68.36
C GLU A 28 -18.53 -14.30 -67.06
N ASP A 29 -18.78 -15.51 -66.56
CA ASP A 29 -19.48 -15.74 -65.29
C ASP A 29 -18.64 -15.26 -64.08
N GLU A 30 -17.32 -15.45 -64.10
CA GLU A 30 -16.38 -14.92 -63.10
C GLU A 30 -16.38 -13.38 -63.10
N ILE A 31 -16.24 -12.74 -64.26
CA ILE A 31 -16.27 -11.27 -64.38
C ILE A 31 -17.64 -10.72 -63.95
N LYS A 32 -18.74 -11.39 -64.28
CA LYS A 32 -20.08 -11.00 -63.82
C LYS A 32 -20.21 -11.08 -62.31
N LYS A 33 -19.61 -12.09 -61.68
CA LYS A 33 -19.58 -12.24 -60.22
C LYS A 33 -18.75 -11.12 -59.58
N GLU A 34 -17.54 -10.86 -60.09
CA GLU A 34 -16.70 -9.75 -59.62
C GLU A 34 -17.40 -8.40 -59.79
N LEU A 35 -18.07 -8.18 -60.93
CA LEU A 35 -18.83 -6.95 -61.17
C LEU A 35 -19.99 -6.78 -60.16
N ALA A 36 -20.64 -7.88 -59.77
CA ALA A 36 -21.70 -7.87 -58.76
C ALA A 36 -21.15 -7.55 -57.36
N GLU A 37 -20.02 -8.15 -56.99
CA GLU A 37 -19.32 -7.86 -55.73
C GLU A 37 -18.86 -6.40 -55.66
N VAL A 38 -18.24 -5.89 -56.74
CA VAL A 38 -17.79 -4.49 -56.83
C VAL A 38 -18.98 -3.51 -56.78
N LYS A 39 -20.11 -3.84 -57.41
CA LYS A 39 -21.34 -3.03 -57.28
C LYS A 39 -21.87 -3.01 -55.86
N GLN A 40 -21.89 -4.17 -55.18
CA GLN A 40 -22.35 -4.27 -53.80
C GLN A 40 -21.46 -3.45 -52.85
N ASP A 41 -20.14 -3.48 -53.05
CA ASP A 41 -19.20 -2.68 -52.27
C ASP A 41 -19.33 -1.18 -52.57
N ASN A 42 -19.55 -0.80 -53.82
CA ASN A 42 -19.79 0.61 -54.18
C ASN A 42 -21.09 1.14 -53.55
N ASP A 43 -22.17 0.37 -53.60
CA ASP A 43 -23.44 0.72 -52.93
C ASP A 43 -23.26 0.83 -51.40
N ARG A 44 -22.44 -0.04 -50.81
CA ARG A 44 -22.11 -0.01 -49.38
C ARG A 44 -21.30 1.24 -49.02
N GLN A 45 -20.30 1.60 -49.83
CA GLN A 45 -19.50 2.81 -49.65
C GLN A 45 -20.33 4.08 -49.85
N GLN A 46 -21.21 4.13 -50.84
CA GLN A 46 -22.13 5.26 -51.03
C GLN A 46 -23.07 5.45 -49.84
N LYS A 47 -23.58 4.35 -49.24
CA LYS A 47 -24.38 4.41 -48.01
C LYS A 47 -23.58 4.94 -46.82
N LEU A 48 -22.32 4.49 -46.65
CA LEU A 48 -21.41 4.98 -45.60
C LEU A 48 -21.07 6.47 -45.76
N ILE A 49 -20.85 6.93 -46.99
CA ILE A 49 -20.59 8.35 -47.29
C ILE A 49 -21.86 9.17 -47.03
N GLY A 50 -23.02 8.70 -47.46
CA GLY A 50 -24.32 9.35 -47.20
C GLY A 50 -24.63 9.50 -45.71
N GLN A 51 -24.38 8.46 -44.90
CA GLN A 51 -24.51 8.53 -43.44
C GLN A 51 -23.46 9.46 -42.79
N ASN A 52 -22.24 9.52 -43.33
CA ASN A 52 -21.18 10.42 -42.83
C ASN A 52 -21.46 11.91 -43.10
N LEU A 53 -22.30 12.25 -44.07
CA LEU A 53 -22.68 13.64 -44.35
C LEU A 53 -23.80 14.14 -43.41
N SER A 54 -24.58 13.26 -42.78
CA SER A 54 -25.75 13.62 -41.95
C SER A 54 -25.52 13.62 -40.44
N LEU A 55 -24.34 13.21 -39.95
CA LEU A 55 -24.08 12.97 -38.52
C LEU A 55 -23.14 14.01 -37.90
N THR A 56 -23.39 14.33 -36.62
CA THR A 56 -22.54 15.21 -35.80
C THR A 56 -21.16 14.58 -35.53
N PRO A 57 -20.11 15.39 -35.25
CA PRO A 57 -18.74 14.89 -35.05
C PRO A 57 -18.59 13.77 -34.00
N THR A 58 -19.41 13.81 -32.94
CA THR A 58 -19.46 12.78 -31.88
C THR A 58 -20.05 11.46 -32.37
N ALA A 59 -21.13 11.49 -33.15
CA ALA A 59 -21.73 10.30 -33.74
C ALA A 59 -20.81 9.62 -34.78
N LYS A 60 -19.95 10.39 -35.46
CA LYS A 60 -18.92 9.86 -36.37
C LYS A 60 -17.86 9.04 -35.65
N ILE A 61 -17.40 9.53 -34.49
CA ILE A 61 -16.39 8.84 -33.68
C ILE A 61 -16.98 7.53 -33.13
N GLU A 62 -18.22 7.58 -32.62
CA GLU A 62 -18.90 6.40 -32.08
C GLU A 62 -19.15 5.32 -33.14
N ALA A 63 -19.62 5.70 -34.33
CA ALA A 63 -19.83 4.78 -35.44
C ALA A 63 -18.52 4.15 -35.94
N THR A 64 -17.44 4.93 -36.01
CA THR A 64 -16.11 4.43 -36.39
C THR A 64 -15.57 3.44 -35.36
N MET A 65 -15.73 3.76 -34.07
CA MET A 65 -15.30 2.89 -32.99
C MET A 65 -16.10 1.58 -32.95
N GLN A 66 -17.42 1.63 -33.16
CA GLN A 66 -18.28 0.45 -33.25
C GLN A 66 -17.94 -0.43 -34.46
N HIS A 67 -17.60 0.17 -35.61
CA HIS A 67 -17.09 -0.58 -36.76
C HIS A 67 -15.78 -1.29 -36.44
N GLU A 68 -14.85 -0.62 -35.76
CA GLU A 68 -13.56 -1.22 -35.43
C GLU A 68 -13.69 -2.34 -34.39
N ILE A 69 -14.56 -2.16 -33.39
CA ILE A 69 -14.92 -3.24 -32.44
C ILE A 69 -15.50 -4.44 -33.18
N THR A 70 -16.42 -4.21 -34.12
CA THR A 70 -17.05 -5.30 -34.89
C THR A 70 -16.02 -6.02 -35.75
N ARG A 71 -15.15 -5.27 -36.46
CA ARG A 71 -14.06 -5.82 -37.29
C ARG A 71 -13.12 -6.68 -36.47
N LEU A 72 -12.62 -6.15 -35.36
CA LEU A 72 -11.72 -6.88 -34.45
C LEU A 72 -12.39 -8.10 -33.81
N THR A 73 -13.70 -8.03 -33.55
CA THR A 73 -14.46 -9.18 -33.02
C THR A 73 -14.55 -10.31 -34.03
N THR A 74 -14.84 -9.99 -35.29
CA THR A 74 -14.88 -10.97 -36.39
C THR A 74 -13.50 -11.57 -36.64
N GLU A 75 -12.46 -10.74 -36.70
CA GLU A 75 -11.07 -11.20 -36.89
C GLU A 75 -10.62 -12.12 -35.75
N ASN A 76 -10.98 -11.81 -34.50
CA ASN A 76 -10.71 -12.71 -33.36
C ASN A 76 -11.49 -14.03 -33.44
N LEU A 77 -12.70 -14.04 -34.01
CA LEU A 77 -13.50 -15.25 -34.23
C LEU A 77 -12.85 -16.13 -35.30
N ASP A 78 -12.44 -15.55 -36.41
CA ASP A 78 -11.76 -16.25 -37.51
C ASP A 78 -10.41 -16.83 -37.04
N LEU A 79 -9.63 -16.06 -36.27
CA LEU A 79 -8.38 -16.54 -35.68
C LEU A 79 -8.59 -17.70 -34.70
N ARG A 80 -9.68 -17.68 -33.92
CA ARG A 80 -10.05 -18.80 -33.03
C ARG A 80 -10.44 -20.04 -33.82
N GLU A 81 -11.28 -19.91 -34.84
CA GLU A 81 -11.64 -21.03 -35.70
C GLU A 81 -10.41 -21.63 -36.40
N ASN A 82 -9.47 -20.78 -36.83
CA ASN A 82 -8.26 -21.25 -37.47
C ASN A 82 -7.32 -21.96 -36.48
N SER A 83 -7.21 -21.45 -35.25
CA SER A 83 -6.50 -22.12 -34.16
C SER A 83 -7.12 -23.49 -33.83
N ASP A 84 -8.45 -23.59 -33.80
CA ASP A 84 -9.15 -24.86 -33.56
C ASP A 84 -8.90 -25.88 -34.69
N LYS A 85 -8.92 -25.43 -35.96
CA LYS A 85 -8.56 -26.27 -37.12
C LYS A 85 -7.11 -26.74 -37.06
N GLN A 86 -6.18 -25.86 -36.67
CA GLN A 86 -4.77 -26.24 -36.49
C GLN A 86 -4.61 -27.26 -35.36
N ASN A 87 -5.30 -27.06 -34.23
CA ASN A 87 -5.31 -28.01 -33.11
C ASN A 87 -5.86 -29.38 -33.49
N GLU A 88 -6.93 -29.46 -34.28
CA GLU A 88 -7.41 -30.73 -34.83
C GLU A 88 -6.37 -31.41 -35.74
N THR A 89 -5.67 -30.63 -36.54
CA THR A 89 -4.62 -31.13 -37.44
C THR A 89 -3.45 -31.68 -36.65
N ILE A 90 -3.02 -30.98 -35.59
CA ILE A 90 -2.00 -31.44 -34.65
C ILE A 90 -2.44 -32.75 -33.99
N LYS A 91 -3.69 -32.87 -33.52
CA LYS A 91 -4.22 -34.11 -32.95
C LYS A 91 -4.17 -35.29 -33.94
N LYS A 92 -4.51 -35.05 -35.21
CA LYS A 92 -4.42 -36.07 -36.27
C LYS A 92 -2.97 -36.51 -36.52
N LEU A 93 -2.04 -35.56 -36.59
CA LEU A 93 -0.60 -35.82 -36.77
C LEU A 93 0.01 -36.57 -35.58
N LYS A 94 -0.29 -36.16 -34.34
CA LYS A 94 0.14 -36.87 -33.11
C LYS A 94 -0.35 -38.32 -33.10
N LYS A 95 -1.61 -38.57 -33.45
CA LYS A 95 -2.15 -39.95 -33.58
C LYS A 95 -1.42 -40.76 -34.64
N ALA A 96 -1.15 -40.17 -35.80
CA ALA A 96 -0.39 -40.83 -36.87
C ALA A 96 1.03 -41.19 -36.39
N LEU A 97 1.74 -40.25 -35.77
CA LEU A 97 3.08 -40.47 -35.21
C LEU A 97 3.08 -41.58 -34.16
N LYS A 98 2.08 -41.64 -33.26
CA LYS A 98 1.96 -42.73 -32.26
C LYS A 98 1.78 -44.11 -32.90
N ILE A 99 1.05 -44.20 -34.02
CA ILE A 99 0.89 -45.45 -34.76
C ILE A 99 2.19 -45.85 -35.47
N TYR A 100 2.90 -44.88 -36.06
CA TYR A 100 4.19 -45.12 -36.71
C TYR A 100 5.27 -45.53 -35.70
N ALA A 101 5.37 -44.86 -34.55
CA ALA A 101 6.30 -45.18 -33.48
C ALA A 101 6.06 -46.58 -32.91
N LYS A 102 4.80 -47.00 -32.73
CA LYS A 102 4.45 -48.37 -32.31
C LYS A 102 4.79 -49.45 -33.34
N ARG A 103 4.92 -49.09 -34.63
CA ARG A 103 5.32 -50.02 -35.70
C ARG A 103 6.84 -50.12 -35.86
N LEU A 104 7.60 -49.16 -35.34
CA LEU A 104 9.06 -49.20 -35.28
C LEU A 104 9.49 -50.08 -34.08
N LYS A 105 10.12 -51.22 -34.37
CA LYS A 105 10.76 -52.11 -33.38
C LYS A 105 12.22 -51.71 -33.06
N SER A 106 12.64 -50.48 -33.40
CA SER A 106 13.95 -49.96 -33.02
C SER A 106 13.93 -49.44 -31.57
N ALA A 107 15.10 -49.39 -30.94
CA ALA A 107 15.28 -49.00 -29.54
C ALA A 107 14.72 -47.60 -29.18
N GLU A 108 14.42 -46.76 -30.16
CA GLU A 108 13.91 -45.38 -30.01
C GLU A 108 12.38 -45.29 -30.04
N GLY A 109 11.66 -46.34 -30.49
CA GLY A 109 10.20 -46.35 -30.56
C GLY A 109 9.48 -46.16 -29.20
N PRO A 110 9.93 -46.80 -28.11
CA PRO A 110 9.35 -46.62 -26.78
C PRO A 110 9.54 -45.19 -26.22
N ASP A 111 10.67 -44.55 -26.52
CA ASP A 111 11.02 -43.21 -26.03
C ASP A 111 10.13 -42.14 -26.66
N ILE A 112 9.90 -42.23 -27.98
CA ILE A 112 9.00 -41.33 -28.72
C ILE A 112 7.55 -41.44 -28.22
N VAL A 113 7.11 -42.64 -27.84
CA VAL A 113 5.77 -42.85 -27.27
C VAL A 113 5.66 -42.26 -25.85
N ALA A 114 6.73 -42.37 -25.03
CA ALA A 114 6.77 -41.81 -23.70
C ALA A 114 6.77 -40.26 -23.70
N GLU A 115 7.50 -39.64 -24.62
CA GLU A 115 7.55 -38.19 -24.79
C GLU A 115 6.20 -37.61 -25.28
N LEU A 116 5.55 -38.30 -26.23
CA LEU A 116 4.20 -37.95 -26.68
C LEU A 116 3.15 -38.09 -25.56
N GLU A 117 3.28 -39.09 -24.68
CA GLU A 117 2.39 -39.27 -23.53
C GLU A 117 2.66 -38.26 -22.40
N GLN A 118 3.89 -37.75 -22.24
CA GLN A 118 4.19 -36.61 -21.36
C GLN A 118 3.60 -35.31 -21.87
N LEU A 119 3.68 -35.04 -23.19
CA LEU A 119 3.07 -33.87 -23.81
C LEU A 119 1.54 -33.90 -23.75
N GLU A 120 0.91 -35.08 -23.92
CA GLU A 120 -0.55 -35.25 -23.72
C GLU A 120 -0.96 -35.04 -22.24
N ARG A 121 -0.12 -35.44 -21.27
CA ARG A 121 -0.37 -35.15 -19.85
C ARG A 121 -0.30 -33.65 -19.56
N GLN A 122 0.64 -32.91 -20.16
CA GLN A 122 0.71 -31.45 -20.03
C GLN A 122 -0.50 -30.74 -20.67
N GLU A 123 -1.00 -31.18 -21.84
CA GLU A 123 -2.21 -30.63 -22.48
C GLU A 123 -3.52 -30.97 -21.73
N SER A 124 -3.59 -32.12 -21.04
CA SER A 124 -4.78 -32.55 -20.29
C SER A 124 -5.02 -31.78 -18.99
N VAL A 125 -3.97 -31.18 -18.41
CA VAL A 125 -4.04 -30.28 -17.25
C VAL A 125 -4.68 -28.94 -17.65
N ASP A 126 -4.43 -28.46 -18.87
CA ASP A 126 -5.02 -27.22 -19.40
C ASP A 126 -6.49 -27.35 -19.84
N SER A 127 -6.96 -28.59 -20.09
CA SER A 127 -8.29 -28.85 -20.64
C SER A 127 -9.36 -29.27 -19.60
N SER A 128 -8.93 -29.69 -18.40
CA SER A 128 -9.83 -30.27 -17.38
C SER A 128 -9.86 -29.50 -16.06
N ALA A 129 -9.10 -28.42 -15.93
CA ALA A 129 -9.33 -27.44 -14.88
C ALA A 129 -10.55 -26.61 -15.28
N VAL A 130 -11.54 -26.48 -14.38
CA VAL A 130 -12.33 -25.25 -14.30
C VAL A 130 -11.37 -24.11 -14.57
N LYS A 131 -11.50 -23.38 -15.69
CA LYS A 131 -10.57 -22.32 -16.11
C LYS A 131 -10.09 -21.63 -14.85
N LEU A 132 -8.86 -21.91 -14.42
CA LEU A 132 -8.21 -21.12 -13.40
C LEU A 132 -8.23 -19.75 -14.05
N LYS A 133 -9.08 -18.85 -13.53
CA LYS A 133 -9.11 -17.44 -13.96
C LYS A 133 -7.64 -17.09 -14.10
N LYS A 134 -7.19 -16.71 -15.31
CA LYS A 134 -5.91 -16.01 -15.50
C LYS A 134 -5.75 -15.15 -14.25
N GLU A 135 -4.70 -15.39 -13.46
CA GLU A 135 -4.52 -14.69 -12.19
C GLU A 135 -4.88 -13.24 -12.44
N ARG A 136 -5.96 -12.78 -11.80
CA ARG A 136 -6.48 -11.44 -12.08
C ARG A 136 -5.33 -10.52 -11.72
N GLU A 137 -4.70 -9.91 -12.71
CA GLU A 137 -3.69 -8.90 -12.45
C GLU A 137 -4.40 -7.73 -11.78
N PHE A 138 -4.29 -7.68 -10.46
CA PHE A 138 -4.90 -6.63 -9.68
C PHE A 138 -4.10 -5.36 -9.90
N VAL A 139 -4.76 -4.37 -10.49
CA VAL A 139 -4.23 -3.02 -10.71
C VAL A 139 -4.05 -2.22 -9.41
N GLY A 140 -4.36 -2.81 -8.24
CA GLY A 140 -4.17 -2.25 -6.90
C GLY A 140 -5.12 -1.10 -6.52
N MET A 141 -6.30 -1.03 -7.12
CA MET A 141 -7.31 -0.01 -6.85
C MET A 141 -8.53 -0.62 -6.16
N PHE A 142 -9.16 0.11 -5.24
CA PHE A 142 -10.42 -0.29 -4.62
C PHE A 142 -11.56 0.62 -5.07
N GLU A 143 -12.53 0.00 -5.75
CA GLU A 143 -13.78 0.65 -6.12
C GLU A 143 -14.74 0.63 -4.92
N TYR A 144 -15.44 1.76 -4.72
CA TYR A 144 -16.56 1.87 -3.78
C TYR A 144 -17.67 2.72 -4.41
N ARG A 145 -18.92 2.47 -4.02
CA ARG A 145 -20.08 3.28 -4.47
C ARG A 145 -20.15 4.57 -3.64
N LYS A 146 -20.53 5.69 -4.26
CA LYS A 146 -20.60 7.01 -3.58
C LYS A 146 -21.50 6.97 -2.32
N GLU A 147 -22.59 6.22 -2.37
CA GLU A 147 -23.53 5.97 -1.26
C GLU A 147 -22.88 5.28 -0.04
N ASP A 148 -21.91 4.40 -0.28
CA ASP A 148 -21.24 3.61 0.75
C ASP A 148 -20.05 4.35 1.40
N GLU A 149 -19.75 5.60 0.98
CA GLU A 149 -18.59 6.35 1.49
C GLU A 149 -18.64 6.53 3.01
N THR A 150 -19.83 6.82 3.54
CA THR A 150 -20.01 6.99 5.00
C THR A 150 -19.74 5.69 5.77
N LEU A 151 -20.10 4.54 5.19
CA LEU A 151 -19.83 3.23 5.76
C LEU A 151 -18.34 2.88 5.71
N LEU A 152 -17.68 3.21 4.59
CA LEU A 152 -16.23 3.06 4.43
C LEU A 152 -15.49 3.84 5.53
N ILE A 153 -15.79 5.12 5.70
CA ILE A 153 -15.16 5.98 6.72
C ILE A 153 -15.48 5.48 8.12
N ARG A 154 -16.72 5.04 8.37
CA ARG A 154 -17.13 4.50 9.67
C ARG A 154 -16.30 3.26 10.04
N ASN A 155 -16.21 2.28 9.16
CA ASN A 155 -15.58 1.00 9.46
C ASN A 155 -14.04 1.09 9.44
N LEU A 156 -13.48 1.82 8.47
CA LEU A 156 -12.04 1.92 8.30
C LEU A 156 -11.39 2.93 9.26
N ILE A 157 -12.15 3.93 9.71
CA ILE A 157 -11.63 5.02 10.55
C ILE A 157 -12.32 5.09 11.90
N LEU A 158 -13.63 5.35 11.93
CA LEU A 158 -14.32 5.70 13.18
C LEU A 158 -14.38 4.56 14.20
N GLU A 159 -14.62 3.34 13.74
CA GLU A 159 -14.85 2.16 14.58
C GLU A 159 -13.67 1.20 14.64
N LEU A 160 -12.58 1.49 13.90
CA LEU A 160 -11.39 0.67 13.91
C LEU A 160 -10.73 0.67 15.30
N LYS A 161 -10.55 -0.52 15.86
CA LYS A 161 -9.89 -0.72 17.17
C LYS A 161 -8.40 -0.97 16.99
N PRO A 162 -7.52 -0.42 17.84
CA PRO A 162 -6.07 -0.67 17.79
C PRO A 162 -5.70 -2.15 17.74
N LYS A 163 -6.34 -2.98 18.58
CA LYS A 163 -6.15 -4.45 18.57
C LYS A 163 -6.41 -5.10 17.20
N ASN A 164 -7.42 -4.65 16.48
CA ASN A 164 -7.74 -5.17 15.14
C ASN A 164 -6.75 -4.64 14.09
N ALA A 165 -6.25 -3.41 14.26
CA ALA A 165 -5.22 -2.87 13.38
C ALA A 165 -3.88 -3.61 13.55
N LEU A 166 -3.55 -4.04 14.77
CA LEU A 166 -2.34 -4.81 15.08
C LEU A 166 -2.36 -6.24 14.52
N SER A 167 -3.54 -6.83 14.31
CA SER A 167 -3.65 -8.13 13.61
C SER A 167 -3.44 -8.02 12.09
N CYS A 168 -3.37 -6.80 11.57
CA CYS A 168 -3.22 -6.51 10.15
C CYS A 168 -1.82 -5.95 9.84
N LEU A 169 -1.52 -5.77 8.56
CA LEU A 169 -0.32 -5.05 8.12
C LEU A 169 -0.31 -3.62 8.74
N PRO A 170 0.82 -3.16 9.31
CA PRO A 170 0.92 -1.79 9.81
C PRO A 170 0.63 -0.76 8.70
N GLY A 171 -0.20 0.23 9.01
CA GLY A 171 -0.63 1.23 8.04
C GLY A 171 -1.66 0.75 7.01
N LEU A 172 -2.21 -0.47 7.15
CA LEU A 172 -3.22 -1.00 6.22
C LEU A 172 -4.39 -0.03 5.95
N PRO A 173 -4.99 0.63 6.96
CA PRO A 173 -6.04 1.62 6.71
C PRO A 173 -5.60 2.74 5.75
N ALA A 174 -4.37 3.23 5.88
CA ALA A 174 -3.81 4.24 4.99
C ALA A 174 -3.60 3.72 3.56
N TYR A 175 -3.16 2.47 3.41
CA TYR A 175 -3.04 1.84 2.09
C TYR A 175 -4.39 1.62 1.43
N ILE A 176 -5.38 1.09 2.15
CA ILE A 176 -6.76 0.92 1.65
C ILE A 176 -7.31 2.27 1.22
N MET A 177 -7.16 3.30 2.04
CA MET A 177 -7.64 4.64 1.70
C MET A 177 -6.96 5.19 0.44
N PHE A 178 -5.64 5.04 0.32
CA PHE A 178 -4.92 5.47 -0.88
C PHE A 178 -5.35 4.68 -2.14
N MET A 179 -5.63 3.38 -2.03
CA MET A 179 -6.14 2.58 -3.14
C MET A 179 -7.54 3.01 -3.59
N CYS A 180 -8.38 3.51 -2.67
CA CYS A 180 -9.65 4.15 -3.01
C CYS A 180 -9.43 5.51 -3.71
N ILE A 181 -8.51 6.35 -3.21
CA ILE A 181 -8.15 7.62 -3.84
C ILE A 181 -7.61 7.41 -5.27
N ARG A 182 -6.78 6.37 -5.47
CA ARG A 182 -6.28 6.03 -6.80
C ARG A 182 -7.39 5.61 -7.75
N HIS A 183 -8.41 4.90 -7.26
CA HIS A 183 -9.58 4.59 -8.07
C HIS A 183 -10.35 5.86 -8.48
N THR A 184 -10.55 6.82 -7.56
CA THR A 184 -11.23 8.08 -7.88
C THR A 184 -10.47 8.93 -8.90
N ASP A 185 -9.13 8.92 -8.82
CA ASP A 185 -8.25 9.52 -9.82
C ASP A 185 -8.39 8.81 -11.17
N TYR A 186 -8.36 7.47 -11.20
CA TYR A 186 -8.47 6.68 -12.43
C TYR A 186 -9.77 6.94 -13.22
N ILE A 187 -10.90 7.08 -12.54
CA ILE A 187 -12.19 7.42 -13.19
C ILE A 187 -12.37 8.91 -13.45
N ASN A 188 -11.40 9.75 -13.06
CA ASN A 188 -11.40 11.20 -13.22
C ASN A 188 -12.63 11.91 -12.59
N ASP A 189 -12.98 11.53 -11.35
CA ASP A 189 -14.12 12.09 -10.60
C ASP A 189 -13.63 13.03 -9.47
N ASP A 190 -13.52 14.34 -9.78
CA ASP A 190 -13.03 15.39 -8.85
C ASP A 190 -13.88 15.49 -7.58
N GLU A 191 -15.20 15.41 -7.74
CA GLU A 191 -16.13 15.50 -6.61
C GLU A 191 -15.89 14.33 -5.63
N LYS A 192 -15.71 13.11 -6.17
CA LYS A 192 -15.50 11.91 -5.36
C LYS A 192 -14.16 11.94 -4.63
N VAL A 193 -13.07 12.38 -5.27
CA VAL A 193 -11.77 12.49 -4.58
C VAL A 193 -11.80 13.55 -3.47
N ARG A 194 -12.43 14.70 -3.73
CA ARG A 194 -12.62 15.80 -2.77
C ARG A 194 -13.45 15.36 -1.57
N SER A 195 -14.58 14.67 -1.81
CA SER A 195 -15.44 14.11 -0.76
C SER A 195 -14.69 13.10 0.09
N LEU A 196 -14.02 12.13 -0.54
CA LEU A 196 -13.30 11.06 0.16
C LEU A 196 -12.18 11.61 1.05
N LEU A 197 -11.34 12.51 0.53
CA LEU A 197 -10.26 13.13 1.29
C LEU A 197 -10.78 13.94 2.46
N THR A 198 -11.81 14.78 2.23
CA THR A 198 -12.43 15.60 3.27
C THR A 198 -13.04 14.73 4.39
N ASN A 199 -13.76 13.67 4.03
CA ASN A 199 -14.37 12.76 4.99
C ASN A 199 -13.33 11.91 5.74
N THR A 200 -12.23 11.55 5.08
CA THR A 200 -11.08 10.89 5.73
C THR A 200 -10.45 11.80 6.78
N ILE A 201 -10.13 13.04 6.38
CA ILE A 201 -9.57 14.06 7.27
C ILE A 201 -10.46 14.29 8.49
N ASN A 202 -11.76 14.50 8.25
CA ASN A 202 -12.73 14.74 9.32
C ASN A 202 -12.92 13.51 10.21
N GLY A 203 -12.88 12.31 9.63
CA GLY A 203 -12.94 11.05 10.36
C GLY A 203 -11.77 10.90 11.32
N ILE A 204 -10.53 11.12 10.85
CA ILE A 204 -9.32 11.05 11.67
C ILE A 204 -9.39 12.09 12.80
N LYS A 205 -9.71 13.35 12.48
CA LYS A 205 -9.88 14.42 13.49
C LYS A 205 -10.91 14.03 14.55
N LYS A 206 -12.04 13.46 14.14
CA LYS A 206 -13.11 13.03 15.06
C LYS A 206 -12.66 11.92 15.99
N VAL A 207 -11.95 10.91 15.49
CA VAL A 207 -11.47 9.79 16.33
C VAL A 207 -10.42 10.24 17.32
N VAL A 208 -9.44 11.03 16.87
CA VAL A 208 -8.37 11.54 17.74
C VAL A 208 -8.94 12.45 18.82
N LYS A 209 -9.90 13.33 18.49
CA LYS A 209 -10.56 14.19 19.48
C LYS A 209 -11.38 13.37 20.49
N LYS A 210 -12.11 12.35 20.02
CA LYS A 210 -12.96 11.50 20.87
C LYS A 210 -12.15 10.64 21.85
N HIS A 211 -10.94 10.25 21.48
CA HIS A 211 -10.10 9.32 22.23
C HIS A 211 -8.72 9.91 22.56
N HIS A 212 -8.67 11.21 22.85
CA HIS A 212 -7.43 11.95 23.12
C HIS A 212 -6.67 11.43 24.36
N ASP A 213 -7.39 10.81 25.27
CA ASP A 213 -6.96 10.19 26.52
C ASP A 213 -6.36 8.78 26.35
N ASP A 214 -6.53 8.16 25.17
CA ASP A 214 -5.98 6.86 24.79
C ASP A 214 -4.75 7.01 23.87
N PRO A 215 -3.51 6.94 24.41
CA PRO A 215 -2.29 7.15 23.64
C PRO A 215 -2.07 6.05 22.58
N GLU A 216 -2.58 4.84 22.77
CA GLU A 216 -2.44 3.76 21.77
C GLU A 216 -3.26 4.09 20.51
N ARG A 217 -4.52 4.49 20.71
CA ARG A 217 -5.39 4.89 19.60
C ARG A 217 -4.90 6.17 18.90
N VAL A 218 -4.39 7.14 19.62
CA VAL A 218 -3.79 8.35 19.04
C VAL A 218 -2.52 7.99 18.25
N THR A 219 -1.68 7.10 18.78
CA THR A 219 -0.47 6.60 18.09
C THR A 219 -0.81 5.89 16.79
N MET A 220 -1.83 5.02 16.80
CA MET A 220 -2.29 4.34 15.59
C MET A 220 -2.68 5.34 14.48
N TRP A 221 -3.38 6.43 14.83
CA TRP A 221 -3.78 7.46 13.87
C TRP A 221 -2.65 8.39 13.45
N LEU A 222 -1.65 8.61 14.30
CA LEU A 222 -0.41 9.28 13.90
C LEU A 222 0.31 8.46 12.81
N ALA A 223 0.51 7.16 13.06
CA ALA A 223 1.15 6.25 12.11
C ALA A 223 0.40 6.17 10.77
N ASN A 224 -0.92 6.00 10.81
CA ASN A 224 -1.73 5.94 9.59
C ASN A 224 -1.82 7.30 8.88
N GLY A 225 -1.85 8.41 9.62
CA GLY A 225 -1.83 9.76 9.04
C GLY A 225 -0.53 10.03 8.27
N CYS A 226 0.62 9.75 8.89
CA CYS A 226 1.93 9.84 8.22
C CYS A 226 2.02 8.88 7.03
N ARG A 227 1.56 7.63 7.18
CA ARG A 227 1.58 6.66 6.08
C ARG A 227 0.73 7.11 4.89
N LEU A 228 -0.45 7.66 5.13
CA LEU A 228 -1.29 8.20 4.05
C LEU A 228 -0.60 9.39 3.36
N LEU A 229 0.02 10.29 4.13
CA LEU A 229 0.81 11.39 3.59
C LEU A 229 1.99 10.88 2.74
N HIS A 230 2.70 9.85 3.20
CA HIS A 230 3.78 9.21 2.46
C HIS A 230 3.28 8.59 1.16
N ASN A 231 2.14 7.89 1.18
CA ASN A 231 1.52 7.34 -0.03
C ASN A 231 1.15 8.46 -1.01
N LEU A 232 0.55 9.56 -0.54
CA LEU A 232 0.22 10.71 -1.38
C LEU A 232 1.46 11.38 -2.01
N LYS A 233 2.63 11.31 -1.37
CA LYS A 233 3.91 11.78 -1.92
C LYS A 233 4.52 10.76 -2.89
N GLN A 234 4.73 9.53 -2.42
CA GLN A 234 5.38 8.45 -3.16
C GLN A 234 4.72 8.16 -4.51
N TYR A 235 3.39 8.26 -4.56
CA TYR A 235 2.59 8.00 -5.75
C TYR A 235 2.02 9.28 -6.38
N SER A 236 2.57 10.47 -6.09
CA SER A 236 2.10 11.72 -6.70
C SER A 236 2.46 11.85 -8.19
N GLY A 237 3.44 11.07 -8.66
CA GLY A 237 4.03 11.24 -9.99
C GLY A 237 5.25 12.17 -10.01
N GLU A 238 5.57 12.82 -8.89
CA GLU A 238 6.74 13.69 -8.78
C GLU A 238 8.03 12.87 -8.62
N LYS A 239 9.02 13.14 -9.49
CA LYS A 239 10.31 12.43 -9.48
C LYS A 239 11.06 12.52 -8.16
N SER A 240 10.89 13.63 -7.43
CA SER A 240 11.49 13.85 -6.10
C SER A 240 11.11 12.78 -5.07
N PHE A 241 9.93 12.16 -5.21
CA PHE A 241 9.42 11.12 -4.31
C PHE A 241 9.50 9.69 -4.90
N GLN A 242 10.07 9.54 -6.10
CA GLN A 242 10.16 8.25 -6.82
C GLN A 242 11.55 7.61 -6.75
N ASN A 243 12.52 8.24 -6.07
CA ASN A 243 13.91 7.78 -6.04
C ASN A 243 14.08 6.34 -5.55
N GLU A 244 13.21 5.89 -4.63
CA GLU A 244 13.22 4.55 -4.04
C GLU A 244 12.11 3.64 -4.60
N ASN A 245 11.35 4.10 -5.59
CA ASN A 245 10.25 3.33 -6.17
C ASN A 245 10.76 2.28 -7.15
N THR A 246 10.17 1.09 -7.07
CA THR A 246 10.26 0.08 -8.13
C THR A 246 9.49 0.53 -9.37
N VAL A 247 9.79 -0.10 -10.52
CA VAL A 247 9.06 0.14 -11.79
C VAL A 247 7.56 -0.04 -11.61
N LYS A 248 7.15 -1.13 -10.94
CA LYS A 248 5.73 -1.42 -10.67
C LYS A 248 5.07 -0.41 -9.72
N GLN A 249 5.80 0.16 -8.77
CA GLN A 249 5.25 1.23 -7.91
C GLN A 249 5.01 2.51 -8.71
N ASN A 250 5.89 2.84 -9.66
CA ASN A 250 5.70 4.01 -10.52
C ASN A 250 4.49 3.88 -11.45
N GLU A 251 4.09 2.67 -11.83
CA GLU A 251 2.85 2.42 -12.58
C GLU A 251 1.58 2.77 -11.79
N HIS A 252 1.66 2.80 -10.46
CA HIS A 252 0.56 3.12 -9.55
C HIS A 252 0.49 4.61 -9.16
N CYS A 253 1.26 5.49 -9.79
CA CYS A 253 1.14 6.92 -9.56
C CYS A 253 -0.22 7.46 -10.01
N LEU A 254 -0.69 8.50 -9.31
CA LEU A 254 -1.83 9.31 -9.73
C LEU A 254 -1.53 9.96 -11.08
N ARG A 255 -2.56 10.13 -11.90
CA ARG A 255 -2.42 10.60 -13.29
C ARG A 255 -3.19 11.88 -13.57
N ASN A 256 -4.33 12.09 -12.91
CA ASN A 256 -5.27 13.14 -13.29
C ASN A 256 -5.27 14.32 -12.29
N PHE A 257 -5.16 14.05 -10.99
CA PHE A 257 -5.27 15.09 -9.96
C PHE A 257 -3.95 15.39 -9.24
N ASP A 258 -3.63 16.68 -9.11
CA ASP A 258 -2.60 17.15 -8.18
C ASP A 258 -3.22 17.35 -6.79
N LEU A 259 -2.77 16.54 -5.83
CA LEU A 259 -3.26 16.55 -4.45
C LEU A 259 -2.32 17.33 -3.49
N SER A 260 -1.46 18.23 -4.00
CA SER A 260 -0.50 19.00 -3.20
C SER A 260 -1.12 19.73 -2.00
N GLU A 261 -2.28 20.38 -2.19
CA GLU A 261 -2.99 21.07 -1.10
C GLU A 261 -3.44 20.09 -0.01
N TYR A 262 -3.96 18.93 -0.40
CA TYR A 262 -4.34 17.88 0.55
C TYR A 262 -3.13 17.27 1.27
N ARG A 263 -1.95 17.20 0.62
CA ARG A 263 -0.72 16.78 1.29
C ARG A 263 -0.34 17.76 2.41
N GLN A 264 -0.47 19.06 2.17
CA GLN A 264 -0.23 20.07 3.21
C GLN A 264 -1.22 19.91 4.38
N ILE A 265 -2.52 19.79 4.08
CA ILE A 265 -3.55 19.59 5.11
C ILE A 265 -3.30 18.32 5.93
N MET A 266 -2.94 17.21 5.26
CA MET A 266 -2.59 15.96 5.93
C MET A 266 -1.33 16.09 6.81
N SER A 267 -0.34 16.87 6.37
CA SER A 267 0.84 17.21 7.17
C SER A 267 0.47 17.99 8.43
N ASP A 268 -0.38 19.01 8.31
CA ASP A 268 -0.84 19.81 9.44
C ASP A 268 -1.64 18.96 10.44
N ILE A 269 -2.43 18.01 9.94
CA ILE A 269 -3.13 17.03 10.78
C ILE A 269 -2.14 16.11 11.50
N ALA A 270 -1.11 15.61 10.81
CA ALA A 270 -0.10 14.77 11.46
C ALA A 270 0.62 15.52 12.59
N VAL A 271 0.95 16.80 12.38
CA VAL A 271 1.52 17.68 13.43
C VAL A 271 0.55 17.86 14.59
N TRP A 272 -0.74 18.10 14.31
CA TRP A 272 -1.76 18.23 15.34
C TRP A 272 -1.93 16.94 16.17
N ILE A 273 -1.94 15.76 15.52
CA ILE A 273 -2.01 14.46 16.21
C ILE A 273 -0.74 14.23 17.05
N TYR A 274 0.44 14.57 16.51
CA TYR A 274 1.70 14.49 17.25
C TYR A 274 1.65 15.33 18.52
N GLN A 275 1.21 16.59 18.43
CA GLN A 275 1.08 17.47 19.60
C GLN A 275 0.09 16.92 20.62
N ALA A 276 -1.05 16.38 20.17
CA ALA A 276 -2.01 15.72 21.05
C ALA A 276 -1.40 14.51 21.76
N LEU A 277 -0.66 13.67 21.04
CA LEU A 277 0.01 12.49 21.61
C LEU A 277 1.02 12.89 22.68
N ILE A 278 1.89 13.86 22.37
CA ILE A 278 2.90 14.37 23.30
C ILE A 278 2.23 14.90 24.57
N LYS A 279 1.18 15.71 24.43
CA LYS A 279 0.44 16.27 25.57
C LYS A 279 -0.11 15.16 26.46
N THR A 280 -0.79 14.18 25.88
CA THR A 280 -1.36 13.05 26.64
C THR A 280 -0.27 12.21 27.34
N MET A 281 0.86 11.96 26.69
CA MET A 281 2.00 11.25 27.31
C MET A 281 2.62 12.07 28.45
N GLN A 282 2.77 13.38 28.28
CA GLN A 282 3.29 14.30 29.30
C GLN A 282 2.38 14.36 30.52
N GLU A 283 1.07 14.51 30.33
CA GLU A 283 0.08 14.52 31.42
C GLU A 283 0.12 13.24 32.25
N LYS A 284 0.32 12.08 31.60
CA LYS A 284 0.44 10.78 32.29
C LYS A 284 1.78 10.60 33.01
N ILE A 285 2.88 11.12 32.47
CA ILE A 285 4.21 11.04 33.10
C ILE A 285 4.38 12.07 34.22
N GLN A 286 3.74 13.23 34.13
CA GLN A 286 3.87 14.35 35.06
C GLN A 286 3.84 13.96 36.55
N PRO A 287 2.85 13.18 37.06
CA PRO A 287 2.82 12.81 38.48
C PRO A 287 3.98 11.90 38.91
N MET A 288 4.67 11.26 37.97
CA MET A 288 5.78 10.35 38.26
C MET A 288 7.12 11.08 38.36
N ILE A 289 7.27 12.26 37.74
CA ILE A 289 8.58 12.93 37.57
C ILE A 289 9.27 13.20 38.91
N VAL A 290 8.58 13.85 39.84
CA VAL A 290 9.16 14.22 41.14
C VAL A 290 9.50 12.97 41.94
N ALA A 291 8.57 12.02 42.00
CA ALA A 291 8.73 10.78 42.73
C ALA A 291 9.92 9.94 42.18
N ALA A 292 10.02 9.84 40.85
CA ALA A 292 11.05 9.05 40.16
C ALA A 292 12.44 9.70 40.18
N ILE A 293 12.53 11.01 39.94
CA ILE A 293 13.82 11.68 39.75
C ILE A 293 14.38 12.23 41.06
N LEU A 294 13.54 12.87 41.90
CA LEU A 294 13.98 13.62 43.08
C LEU A 294 13.80 12.85 44.39
N GLU A 295 12.74 12.06 44.51
CA GLU A 295 12.36 11.43 45.80
C GLU A 295 12.87 9.98 45.90
N HIS A 296 12.90 9.22 44.81
CA HIS A 296 13.32 7.81 44.78
C HIS A 296 14.76 7.57 45.26
N GLU A 297 14.91 7.09 46.49
CA GLU A 297 16.20 6.76 47.11
C GLU A 297 16.62 5.31 46.76
N ALA A 298 17.34 5.15 45.65
CA ALA A 298 17.84 3.83 45.22
C ALA A 298 19.12 3.38 45.97
N ILE A 299 19.84 4.32 46.59
CA ILE A 299 21.14 4.06 47.21
C ILE A 299 20.95 3.95 48.72
N ALA A 300 21.03 2.74 49.25
CA ALA A 300 20.91 2.47 50.68
C ALA A 300 22.00 3.18 51.49
N GLY A 301 21.61 3.84 52.59
CA GLY A 301 22.53 4.46 53.55
C GLY A 301 22.93 5.92 53.29
N LEU A 302 22.58 6.51 52.14
CA LEU A 302 22.89 7.92 51.82
C LEU A 302 22.18 8.95 52.72
N SER A 303 21.03 8.62 53.30
CA SER A 303 20.24 9.53 54.15
C SER A 303 20.84 9.76 55.55
N SER A 304 21.94 9.07 55.88
CA SER A 304 22.68 9.22 57.14
C SER A 304 23.42 10.56 57.28
N SER A 305 23.60 11.31 56.18
CA SER A 305 24.32 12.59 56.15
C SER A 305 23.45 13.83 56.34
N LYS A 306 22.19 13.70 56.82
CA LYS A 306 21.32 14.85 57.10
C LYS A 306 21.92 15.71 58.23
N PRO A 307 22.04 17.05 58.08
CA PRO A 307 22.49 17.92 59.17
C PRO A 307 21.59 17.77 60.40
N SER A 308 22.19 17.82 61.59
CA SER A 308 21.60 17.42 62.88
C SER A 308 20.27 18.10 63.28
N GLY A 309 19.83 19.15 62.56
CA GLY A 309 18.54 19.82 62.77
C GLY A 309 17.39 19.35 61.87
N LEU A 310 17.64 18.50 60.88
CA LEU A 310 16.63 17.98 59.94
C LEU A 310 16.50 16.45 60.02
N ARG A 311 16.78 15.88 61.20
CA ARG A 311 16.33 14.53 61.54
C ARG A 311 14.83 14.59 61.80
N GLN A 312 14.05 14.55 60.72
CA GLN A 312 12.66 14.12 60.81
C GLN A 312 12.68 12.80 61.57
N ARG A 313 12.08 12.80 62.78
CA ARG A 313 11.80 11.57 63.52
C ARG A 313 11.17 10.61 62.54
N SER A 314 11.78 9.45 62.35
CA SER A 314 11.11 8.31 61.75
C SER A 314 9.80 8.10 62.52
N SER A 315 8.69 8.58 61.96
CA SER A 315 7.36 8.23 62.42
C SER A 315 7.13 6.79 61.97
N SER A 316 7.56 5.86 62.80
CA SER A 316 7.09 4.49 62.77
C SER A 316 5.57 4.48 62.89
N ASN A 317 4.92 3.87 61.90
CA ASN A 317 3.64 3.16 61.97
C ASN A 317 2.37 3.96 62.35
N ALA A 318 1.93 4.89 61.50
CA ALA A 318 0.56 5.41 61.57
C ALA A 318 -0.04 5.92 60.23
N ARG A 319 0.28 5.29 59.09
CA ARG A 319 -0.38 5.58 57.79
C ARG A 319 -0.59 4.35 56.91
N GLU A 320 -0.78 3.18 57.49
CA GLU A 320 -1.15 1.98 56.70
C GLU A 320 -2.67 1.83 56.47
N LEU A 321 -3.48 2.86 56.76
CA LEU A 321 -4.94 2.71 56.73
C LEU A 321 -5.72 3.79 55.98
N ASP A 322 -5.10 4.67 55.20
CA ASP A 322 -5.90 5.50 54.28
C ASP A 322 -5.11 5.94 53.04
N ASP A 323 -5.77 5.77 51.90
CA ASP A 323 -5.33 5.93 50.51
C ASP A 323 -4.34 4.91 49.92
N LYS A 324 -4.83 4.19 48.91
CA LYS A 324 -4.02 3.61 47.82
C LYS A 324 -3.39 4.73 46.99
N VAL A 325 -2.58 5.61 47.60
CA VAL A 325 -1.75 6.54 46.83
C VAL A 325 -0.73 5.70 46.08
N GLN A 326 -0.90 5.62 44.77
CA GLN A 326 0.02 4.94 43.88
C GLN A 326 1.40 5.58 44.06
N SER A 327 2.27 4.95 44.85
CA SER A 327 3.62 5.45 45.09
C SER A 327 4.43 5.23 43.82
N TYR A 328 4.58 6.30 43.03
CA TYR A 328 5.43 6.28 41.85
C TYR A 328 6.90 6.22 42.25
N ASN A 329 7.70 5.56 41.43
CA ASN A 329 9.15 5.45 41.59
C ASN A 329 9.83 5.45 40.22
N LEU A 330 11.16 5.32 40.20
CA LEU A 330 11.93 5.29 38.96
C LEU A 330 11.47 4.18 38.01
N ASP A 331 11.21 2.97 38.53
CA ASP A 331 10.71 1.85 37.73
C ASP A 331 9.35 2.15 37.09
N SER A 332 8.48 2.90 37.76
CA SER A 332 7.17 3.29 37.23
C SER A 332 7.29 4.20 36.02
N LEU A 333 8.23 5.16 36.08
CA LEU A 333 8.56 6.02 34.96
C LEU A 333 9.15 5.22 33.79
N LEU A 334 10.14 4.36 34.06
CA LEU A 334 10.78 3.51 33.04
C LEU A 334 9.79 2.53 32.39
N LYS A 335 8.87 1.95 33.17
CA LYS A 335 7.78 1.10 32.66
C LYS A 335 6.86 1.88 31.74
N SER A 336 6.53 3.12 32.09
CA SER A 336 5.68 3.99 31.27
C SER A 336 6.35 4.35 29.93
N LEU A 337 7.63 4.76 29.97
CA LEU A 337 8.43 5.02 28.77
C LEU A 337 8.54 3.77 27.88
N SER A 338 8.80 2.60 28.50
CA SER A 338 8.85 1.31 27.80
C SER A 338 7.52 0.95 27.16
N SER A 339 6.40 1.23 27.84
CA SER A 339 5.06 0.99 27.30
C SER A 339 4.81 1.87 26.07
N TYR A 340 5.17 3.16 26.11
CA TYR A 340 5.03 4.05 24.97
C TYR A 340 5.91 3.61 23.80
N TYR A 341 7.17 3.24 24.06
CA TYR A 341 8.08 2.76 23.02
C TYR A 341 7.52 1.50 22.33
N LYS A 342 7.01 0.53 23.10
CA LYS A 342 6.38 -0.68 22.56
C LYS A 342 5.17 -0.37 21.69
N VAL A 343 4.32 0.56 22.10
CA VAL A 343 3.14 0.98 21.33
C VAL A 343 3.55 1.67 20.01
N LEU A 344 4.55 2.54 20.05
CA LEU A 344 5.09 3.21 18.86
C LEU A 344 5.66 2.20 17.85
N LEU A 345 6.42 1.20 18.33
CA LEU A 345 6.94 0.11 17.49
C LEU A 345 5.82 -0.78 16.93
N ALA A 346 4.84 -1.15 17.75
CA ALA A 346 3.74 -2.03 17.34
C ALA A 346 2.91 -1.43 16.20
N HIS A 347 2.74 -0.11 16.18
CA HIS A 347 2.07 0.61 15.10
C HIS A 347 2.99 1.06 13.96
N ALA A 348 4.26 0.64 13.96
CA ALA A 348 5.26 0.99 12.96
C ALA A 348 5.38 2.50 12.70
N VAL A 349 5.42 3.30 13.78
CA VAL A 349 5.71 4.73 13.69
C VAL A 349 7.14 4.92 13.15
N ASP A 350 7.31 5.92 12.27
CA ASP A 350 8.61 6.18 11.65
C ASP A 350 9.72 6.39 12.70
N PRO A 351 10.90 5.77 12.56
CA PRO A 351 11.95 5.82 13.57
C PRO A 351 12.37 7.24 13.96
N GLU A 352 12.39 8.17 13.00
CA GLU A 352 12.74 9.57 13.24
C GLU A 352 11.69 10.28 14.09
N LEU A 353 10.40 9.93 13.93
CA LEU A 353 9.34 10.46 14.77
C LEU A 353 9.43 9.90 16.19
N ILE A 354 9.78 8.62 16.35
CA ILE A 354 10.04 8.01 17.67
C ILE A 354 11.17 8.77 18.40
N LYS A 355 12.28 9.06 17.71
CA LYS A 355 13.38 9.86 18.27
C LYS A 355 12.89 11.23 18.77
N GLN A 356 12.10 11.94 17.96
CA GLN A 356 11.55 13.24 18.33
C GLN A 356 10.60 13.16 19.55
N ILE A 357 9.75 12.13 19.61
CA ILE A 357 8.85 11.90 20.75
C ILE A 357 9.67 11.77 22.05
N PHE A 358 10.66 10.88 22.07
CA PHE A 358 11.45 10.67 23.28
C PHE A 358 12.33 11.86 23.64
N LYS A 359 12.86 12.59 22.66
CA LYS A 359 13.53 13.87 22.91
C LYS A 359 12.61 14.85 23.64
N GLN A 360 11.37 15.00 23.19
CA GLN A 360 10.40 15.90 23.80
C GLN A 360 9.94 15.44 25.19
N LEU A 361 9.78 14.14 25.41
CA LEU A 361 9.45 13.58 26.73
C LEU A 361 10.59 13.80 27.73
N PHE A 362 11.85 13.59 27.32
CA PHE A 362 13.01 13.80 28.18
C PHE A 362 13.22 15.27 28.52
N TYR A 363 13.00 16.17 27.56
CA TYR A 363 12.96 17.61 27.82
C TYR A 363 11.90 17.98 28.88
N PHE A 364 10.70 17.39 28.78
CA PHE A 364 9.62 17.62 29.74
C PHE A 364 9.96 17.07 31.14
N ILE A 365 10.55 15.87 31.22
CA ILE A 365 11.05 15.27 32.46
C ILE A 365 12.09 16.19 33.11
N CYS A 366 13.06 16.70 32.33
CA CYS A 366 14.06 17.65 32.83
C CYS A 366 13.41 18.90 33.40
N GLY A 367 12.50 19.53 32.66
CA GLY A 367 11.81 20.74 33.12
C GLY A 367 11.01 20.50 34.39
N GLY A 368 10.24 19.41 34.45
CA GLY A 368 9.45 19.04 35.63
C GLY A 368 10.29 18.79 36.87
N ALA A 369 11.41 18.06 36.72
CA ALA A 369 12.30 17.75 37.83
C ALA A 369 13.14 18.98 38.26
N LEU A 370 13.68 19.75 37.32
CA LEU A 370 14.48 20.94 37.62
C LEU A 370 13.63 22.03 38.30
N ASN A 371 12.41 22.29 37.80
CA ASN A 371 11.52 23.26 38.42
C ASN A 371 11.19 22.88 39.88
N ASN A 372 10.93 21.60 40.14
CA ASN A 372 10.67 21.14 41.50
C ASN A 372 11.93 21.20 42.40
N LEU A 373 13.12 20.94 41.84
CA LEU A 373 14.38 21.09 42.56
C LEU A 373 14.60 22.55 43.00
N LEU A 374 14.37 23.51 42.09
CA LEU A 374 14.55 24.94 42.36
C LEU A 374 13.54 25.51 43.37
N LEU A 375 12.33 24.94 43.42
CA LEU A 375 11.28 25.38 44.34
C LEU A 375 11.38 24.77 45.75
N ARG A 376 12.15 23.70 45.93
CA ARG A 376 12.20 22.89 47.16
C ARG A 376 13.58 22.90 47.81
N LYS A 377 13.77 23.79 48.79
CA LYS A 377 15.05 23.94 49.52
C LYS A 377 15.58 22.64 50.14
N GLU A 378 14.68 21.77 50.56
CA GLU A 378 15.00 20.48 51.18
C GLU A 378 15.59 19.45 50.20
N MET A 379 15.47 19.67 48.89
CA MET A 379 16.05 18.82 47.86
C MET A 379 17.47 19.24 47.45
N CYS A 380 17.94 20.40 47.91
CA CYS A 380 19.21 21.00 47.50
C CYS A 380 20.38 20.62 48.43
N HIS A 381 20.75 19.34 48.49
CA HIS A 381 21.91 18.88 49.25
C HIS A 381 22.73 17.82 48.49
N TRP A 382 23.97 17.60 48.95
CA TRP A 382 24.95 16.73 48.29
C TRP A 382 24.40 15.33 47.97
N SER A 383 23.79 14.67 48.97
CA SER A 383 23.21 13.33 48.80
C SER A 383 22.09 13.29 47.73
N LYS A 384 21.26 14.34 47.60
CA LYS A 384 20.27 14.44 46.52
C LYS A 384 20.92 14.61 45.15
N GLY A 385 22.02 15.35 45.06
CA GLY A 385 22.82 15.43 43.85
C GLY A 385 23.28 14.04 43.36
N MET A 386 23.79 13.20 44.28
CA MET A 386 24.19 11.83 43.96
C MET A 386 23.01 10.95 43.54
N GLN A 387 21.88 11.06 44.25
CA GLN A 387 20.64 10.34 43.95
C GLN A 387 20.07 10.71 42.56
N ILE A 388 19.98 12.01 42.26
CA ILE A 388 19.50 12.49 40.95
C ILE A 388 20.39 11.95 39.85
N ARG A 389 21.71 12.07 40.00
CA ARG A 389 22.66 11.57 39.00
C ARG A 389 22.53 10.06 38.75
N TYR A 390 22.32 9.28 39.81
CA TYR A 390 22.05 7.85 39.69
C TYR A 390 20.72 7.58 38.97
N ASN A 391 19.64 8.27 39.34
CA ASN A 391 18.34 8.10 38.67
C ASN A 391 18.41 8.50 37.18
N LEU A 392 19.19 9.53 36.82
CA LEU A 392 19.42 9.93 35.44
C LEU A 392 20.24 8.89 34.65
N SER A 393 21.20 8.18 35.27
CA SER A 393 21.96 7.15 34.57
C SER A 393 21.09 5.96 34.14
N HIS A 394 20.05 5.63 34.91
CA HIS A 394 19.05 4.62 34.52
C HIS A 394 18.21 5.07 33.31
N LEU A 395 17.89 6.36 33.20
CA LEU A 395 17.24 6.90 32.00
C LEU A 395 18.16 6.85 30.78
N GLU A 396 19.46 7.12 30.97
CA GLU A 396 20.47 7.00 29.91
C GLU A 396 20.65 5.54 29.46
N GLU A 397 20.71 4.59 30.40
CA GLU A 397 20.76 3.15 30.13
C GLU A 397 19.52 2.70 29.36
N TRP A 398 18.33 3.15 29.78
CA TRP A 398 17.09 2.87 29.06
C TRP A 398 17.13 3.38 27.60
N LEU A 399 17.66 4.57 27.35
CA LEU A 399 17.86 5.06 25.98
C LEU A 399 18.82 4.16 25.18
N ARG A 400 19.81 3.54 25.85
CA ARG A 400 20.83 2.69 25.22
C ARG A 400 20.23 1.38 24.78
N ASP A 401 19.48 0.74 25.69
CA ASP A 401 18.82 -0.53 25.47
C ASP A 401 17.81 -0.45 24.31
N ASN A 402 17.14 0.70 24.16
CA ASN A 402 16.17 0.96 23.11
C ASN A 402 16.77 1.61 21.85
N LYS A 403 18.10 1.72 21.74
CA LYS A 403 18.83 2.30 20.59
C LYS A 403 18.40 3.74 20.24
N LEU A 404 18.10 4.54 21.26
CA LEU A 404 17.68 5.94 21.13
C LEU A 404 18.79 6.95 21.52
N GLN A 405 20.05 6.52 21.60
CA GLN A 405 21.18 7.38 21.98
C GLN A 405 21.35 8.59 21.04
N GLU A 406 21.14 8.39 19.74
CA GLU A 406 21.25 9.45 18.73
C GLU A 406 20.01 10.36 18.63
N SER A 407 18.99 10.15 19.47
CA SER A 407 17.76 10.97 19.45
C SER A 407 17.97 12.40 19.97
N GLY A 408 19.08 12.66 20.68
CA GLY A 408 19.27 13.90 21.43
C GLY A 408 18.44 13.98 22.72
N ALA A 409 17.77 12.90 23.13
CA ALA A 409 17.02 12.85 24.38
C ALA A 409 17.92 13.01 25.62
N MET A 410 19.14 12.45 25.59
CA MET A 410 20.08 12.60 26.71
C MET A 410 20.53 14.06 26.91
N ALA A 411 20.87 14.76 25.82
CA ALA A 411 21.20 16.19 25.86
C ALA A 411 20.05 17.05 26.41
N SER A 412 18.81 16.58 26.29
CA SER A 412 17.65 17.27 26.86
C SER A 412 17.60 17.23 28.40
N LEU A 413 18.39 16.35 29.03
CA LEU A 413 18.56 16.24 30.49
C LEU A 413 19.78 17.02 31.01
N ASP A 414 20.54 17.70 30.14
CA ASP A 414 21.76 18.44 30.55
C ASP A 414 21.52 19.46 31.67
N PRO A 415 20.43 20.26 31.68
CA PRO A 415 20.20 21.24 32.74
C PRO A 415 20.10 20.62 34.14
N ILE A 416 19.34 19.53 34.30
CA ILE A 416 19.24 18.83 35.59
C ILE A 416 20.53 18.06 35.93
N THR A 417 21.22 17.56 34.92
CA THR A 417 22.53 16.91 35.08
C THR A 417 23.54 17.90 35.65
N GLN A 418 23.63 19.11 35.09
CA GLN A 418 24.48 20.19 35.60
C GLN A 418 24.07 20.64 37.00
N ALA A 419 22.76 20.77 37.28
CA ALA A 419 22.27 21.07 38.62
C ALA A 419 22.70 20.00 39.64
N SER A 420 22.64 18.71 39.27
CA SER A 420 23.10 17.61 40.12
C SER A 420 24.62 17.66 40.39
N HIS A 421 25.42 18.07 39.39
CA HIS A 421 26.86 18.28 39.54
C HIS A 421 27.15 19.47 40.47
N LEU A 422 26.40 20.57 40.34
CA LEU A 422 26.53 21.73 41.21
C LEU A 422 26.25 21.37 42.68
N LEU A 423 25.25 20.54 42.96
CA LEU A 423 24.98 20.04 44.32
C LEU A 423 26.16 19.25 44.89
N GLN A 424 26.90 18.53 44.05
CA GLN A 424 28.04 17.69 44.43
C GLN A 424 29.38 18.43 44.49
N ALA A 425 29.53 19.54 43.75
CA ALA A 425 30.76 20.31 43.71
C ALA A 425 31.13 20.91 45.08
N ARG A 426 32.44 21.03 45.34
CA ARG A 426 32.97 21.81 46.47
C ARG A 426 32.64 23.28 46.23
N LYS A 427 32.13 23.97 47.27
CA LYS A 427 31.66 25.37 47.22
C LYS A 427 32.47 26.26 48.16
N THR A 428 33.65 25.77 48.54
CA THR A 428 34.52 26.29 49.59
C THR A 428 35.90 26.55 49.01
#